data_AF-A0A315D6L0-F1
#
_entry.id   AF-A0A315D6L0-F1
#
_cell.length_a   1.000
_cell.length_b   1.000
_cell.length_c   1.000
_cell.angle_alpha   90.00
_cell.angle_beta   90.00
_cell.angle_gamma   90.00
#
_symmetry.space_group_name_H-M   'P 1'
#
loop_
_entity.id
_entity.type
_entity.pdbx_description
1 polymer ?
#
loop_
_entity_poly.entity_id
_entity_poly.type
_entity_poly.pdbx_seq_one_letter_code
_entity_poly.pdbx_strand_id
1 'polypeptide(L)'
;MTEPVKKKKPGRWKAGESGNPKGRPAGVGKVAQIRAAIEEHVPELLNALVTKALGGDVGAARLLLERTIAPLRAVEPTQALTLPDGTLTDQGRAVLKAVAAGELAPGQGASLLSAIGSLARVSEIDELAARIEALEAANAKSGGQHA
;
A
#
# COMPACT_ATOMS: atom_id res chain seq x y z
N MET A 1 24.45 16.99 57.18
CA MET A 1 24.39 15.99 56.09
C MET A 1 23.00 16.06 55.51
N THR A 2 22.84 16.53 54.27
CA THR A 2 21.56 16.50 53.55
C THR A 2 21.79 15.76 52.24
N GLU A 3 21.17 14.59 52.10
CA GLU A 3 21.29 13.77 50.90
C GLU A 3 20.53 14.40 49.71
N PRO A 4 21.06 14.31 48.47
CA PRO A 4 20.37 14.83 47.29
C PRO A 4 19.25 13.88 46.83
N VAL A 5 18.03 14.43 46.70
CA VAL A 5 16.82 13.72 46.26
C VAL A 5 16.96 13.27 44.79
N LYS A 6 16.84 11.96 44.53
CA LYS A 6 16.80 11.37 43.16
C LYS A 6 15.58 11.87 42.38
N LYS A 7 15.81 12.58 41.27
CA LYS A 7 14.76 12.99 40.33
C LYS A 7 14.07 11.77 39.68
N LYS A 8 12.74 11.68 39.77
CA LYS A 8 11.92 10.67 39.08
C LYS A 8 12.02 10.87 37.56
N LYS A 9 12.12 9.77 36.80
CA LYS A 9 12.13 9.80 35.33
C LYS A 9 10.78 10.34 34.81
N PRO A 10 10.76 11.29 33.87
CA PRO A 10 9.50 11.82 33.34
C PRO A 10 8.72 10.70 32.64
N GLY A 11 7.45 10.58 33.00
CA GLY A 11 6.50 9.64 32.40
C GLY A 11 5.97 10.14 31.06
N ARG A 12 5.53 9.16 30.24
CA ARG A 12 4.76 9.23 28.98
C ARG A 12 4.89 10.49 28.12
N TRP A 13 5.30 10.27 26.87
CA TRP A 13 5.33 11.28 25.81
C TRP A 13 3.98 11.96 25.60
N LYS A 14 3.99 13.24 25.23
CA LYS A 14 2.77 14.00 24.92
C LYS A 14 2.05 13.38 23.71
N ALA A 15 0.72 13.48 23.69
CA ALA A 15 -0.06 13.08 22.52
C ALA A 15 0.41 13.87 21.28
N GLY A 16 0.75 13.18 20.20
CA GLY A 16 1.28 13.77 18.97
C GLY A 16 2.81 13.98 18.94
N GLU A 17 3.52 13.77 20.04
CA GLU A 17 4.99 13.87 20.08
C GLU A 17 5.65 12.49 20.20
N SER A 18 6.49 12.13 19.23
CA SER A 18 7.35 10.95 19.35
C SER A 18 8.45 11.20 20.37
N GLY A 19 8.67 10.24 21.28
CA GLY A 19 9.84 10.22 22.16
C GLY A 19 11.18 10.08 21.45
N ASN A 20 11.15 9.75 20.15
CA ASN A 20 12.32 9.73 19.29
C ASN A 20 11.96 10.32 17.91
N PRO A 21 11.93 11.66 17.77
CA PRO A 21 11.58 12.33 16.51
C PRO A 21 12.50 11.99 15.34
N LYS A 22 13.75 11.62 15.61
CA LYS A 22 14.73 11.24 14.59
C LYS A 22 14.65 9.76 14.20
N GLY A 23 13.75 8.99 14.82
CA GLY A 23 13.63 7.56 14.58
C GLY A 23 14.83 6.75 15.08
N ARG A 24 14.75 5.43 14.91
CA ARG A 24 15.88 4.54 15.23
C ARG A 24 17.05 4.92 14.30
N PRO A 25 18.28 5.12 14.82
CA PRO A 25 19.41 5.44 13.95
C PRO A 25 19.62 4.34 12.90
N ALA A 26 20.03 4.72 11.68
CA ALA A 26 20.31 3.76 10.63
C ALA A 26 21.49 2.86 11.03
N GLY A 27 21.49 1.60 10.61
CA GLY A 27 22.63 0.69 10.82
C GLY A 27 22.83 0.11 12.23
N VAL A 28 22.15 0.60 13.26
CA VAL A 28 22.24 0.08 14.66
C VAL A 28 21.29 -1.09 14.94
N GLY A 29 20.78 -1.75 13.91
CA GLY A 29 20.08 -3.03 14.04
C GLY A 29 21.06 -4.17 14.28
N LYS A 30 20.76 -5.12 15.18
CA LYS A 30 21.56 -6.36 15.31
C LYS A 30 21.68 -7.08 13.95
N VAL A 31 20.62 -7.03 13.13
CA VAL A 31 20.62 -7.54 11.75
C VAL A 31 21.53 -6.73 10.82
N ALA A 32 21.59 -5.40 10.97
CA ALA A 32 22.45 -4.56 10.15
C ALA A 32 23.94 -4.82 10.45
N GLN A 33 24.29 -5.05 11.72
CA GLN A 33 25.63 -5.48 12.11
C GLN A 33 26.01 -6.82 11.49
N ILE A 34 25.09 -7.80 11.50
CA ILE A 34 25.32 -9.11 10.86
C ILE A 34 25.53 -8.95 9.35
N ARG A 35 24.73 -8.10 8.67
CA ARG A 35 24.90 -7.84 7.23
C ARG A 35 26.27 -7.24 6.92
N ALA A 36 26.68 -6.22 7.67
CA ALA A 36 28.00 -5.59 7.50
C ALA A 36 29.14 -6.60 7.72
N ALA A 37 29.01 -7.48 8.72
CA ALA A 37 30.02 -8.48 9.04
C ALA A 37 30.19 -9.57 7.96
N ILE A 38 29.20 -9.78 7.07
CA ILE A 38 29.29 -10.77 6.00
C ILE A 38 29.49 -10.15 4.62
N GLU A 39 29.38 -8.82 4.49
CA GLU A 39 29.30 -8.10 3.21
C GLU A 39 30.49 -8.42 2.29
N GLU A 40 31.71 -8.40 2.84
CA GLU A 40 32.94 -8.73 2.11
C GLU A 40 33.01 -10.19 1.65
N HIS A 41 32.34 -11.10 2.36
CA HIS A 41 32.32 -12.53 2.04
C HIS A 41 31.20 -12.92 1.07
N VAL A 42 30.24 -12.04 0.79
CA VAL A 42 29.10 -12.34 -0.07
C VAL A 42 29.52 -12.88 -1.45
N PRO A 43 30.50 -12.28 -2.17
CA PRO A 43 30.91 -12.78 -3.49
C PRO A 43 31.44 -14.22 -3.45
N GLU A 44 32.26 -14.54 -2.45
CA GLU A 44 32.84 -15.89 -2.29
C GLU A 44 31.78 -16.92 -1.90
N LEU A 45 30.87 -16.55 -1.00
CA LEU A 45 29.73 -17.38 -0.61
C LEU A 45 28.82 -17.68 -1.81
N LEU A 46 28.56 -16.68 -2.66
CA LEU A 46 27.78 -16.88 -3.89
C LEU A 46 28.48 -17.86 -4.84
N ASN A 47 29.78 -17.72 -5.09
CA ASN A 47 30.55 -18.63 -5.94
C ASN A 47 30.55 -20.08 -5.40
N ALA A 48 30.70 -20.24 -4.10
CA ALA A 48 30.62 -21.56 -3.45
C ALA A 48 29.23 -22.18 -3.61
N LEU A 49 28.17 -21.36 -3.46
CA LEU A 49 26.79 -21.82 -3.60
C LEU A 49 26.46 -22.20 -5.05
N VAL A 50 26.95 -21.43 -6.03
CA VAL A 50 26.81 -21.74 -7.46
C VAL A 50 27.51 -23.05 -7.80
N THR A 51 28.75 -23.25 -7.33
CA THR A 51 29.49 -24.50 -7.53
C THR A 51 28.72 -25.71 -6.99
N LYS A 52 28.17 -25.60 -5.78
CA LYS A 52 27.33 -26.66 -5.19
C LYS A 52 26.05 -26.91 -5.98
N ALA A 53 25.35 -25.85 -6.38
CA ALA A 53 24.12 -25.95 -7.17
C ALA A 53 24.37 -26.66 -8.50
N LEU A 54 25.42 -26.29 -9.22
CA LEU A 54 25.82 -26.94 -10.48
C LEU A 54 26.30 -28.39 -10.26
N GLY A 55 26.83 -28.69 -9.07
CA GLY A 55 27.20 -30.04 -8.64
C GLY A 55 26.02 -30.92 -8.19
N GLY A 56 24.78 -30.45 -8.27
CA GLY A 56 23.58 -31.23 -7.96
C GLY A 56 22.97 -30.99 -6.58
N ASP A 57 23.47 -30.01 -5.82
CA ASP A 57 22.80 -29.58 -4.58
C ASP A 57 21.51 -28.80 -4.90
N VAL A 58 20.38 -29.52 -4.82
CA VAL A 58 19.04 -28.96 -5.10
C VAL A 58 18.68 -27.82 -4.15
N GLY A 59 19.17 -27.85 -2.91
CA GLY A 59 18.93 -26.78 -1.93
C GLY A 59 19.62 -25.48 -2.31
N ALA A 60 20.90 -25.56 -2.70
CA ALA A 60 21.66 -24.43 -3.24
C ALA A 60 21.02 -23.87 -4.52
N ALA A 61 20.63 -24.75 -5.45
CA ALA A 61 19.98 -24.37 -6.69
C ALA A 61 18.65 -23.65 -6.43
N ARG A 62 17.79 -24.19 -5.55
CA ARG A 62 16.52 -23.57 -5.19
C ARG A 62 16.72 -22.19 -4.57
N LEU A 63 17.65 -22.06 -3.61
CA LEU A 63 17.92 -20.77 -2.94
C LEU A 63 18.36 -19.70 -3.95
N LEU A 64 19.25 -20.04 -4.88
CA LEU A 64 19.70 -19.12 -5.92
C LEU A 64 18.55 -18.72 -6.85
N LEU A 65 17.77 -19.68 -7.36
CA LEU A 65 16.65 -19.42 -8.27
C LEU A 65 15.57 -18.54 -7.62
N GLU A 66 15.21 -18.79 -6.36
CA GLU A 66 14.19 -17.99 -5.66
C GLU A 66 14.62 -16.55 -5.36
N ARG A 67 15.93 -16.26 -5.35
CA ARG A 67 16.45 -14.91 -5.11
C ARG A 67 16.75 -14.15 -6.40
N THR A 68 17.08 -14.84 -7.49
CA THR A 68 17.44 -14.23 -8.76
C THR A 68 16.29 -14.16 -9.75
N ILE A 69 15.36 -15.12 -9.68
CA ILE A 69 14.19 -15.20 -10.56
C ILE A 69 12.95 -14.84 -9.76
N ALA A 70 12.23 -13.80 -10.18
CA ALA A 70 10.94 -13.47 -9.59
C ALA A 70 9.98 -14.66 -9.81
N PRO A 71 9.23 -15.11 -8.79
CA PRO A 71 8.22 -16.13 -8.99
C PRO A 71 7.27 -15.71 -10.11
N LEU A 72 7.03 -16.62 -11.04
CA LEU A 72 5.99 -16.42 -12.05
C LEU A 72 4.66 -16.26 -11.32
N ARG A 73 4.14 -15.03 -11.32
CA ARG A 73 2.80 -14.77 -10.83
C ARG A 73 1.84 -15.19 -11.93
N ALA A 74 0.72 -15.80 -11.54
CA ALA A 74 -0.41 -15.88 -12.45
C ALA A 74 -0.80 -14.44 -12.81
N VAL A 75 -0.66 -14.08 -14.08
CA VAL A 75 -1.09 -12.79 -14.61
C VAL A 75 -2.32 -13.06 -15.45
N GLU A 76 -3.43 -12.40 -15.13
CA GLU A 76 -4.59 -12.37 -16.01
C GLU A 76 -4.26 -11.47 -17.20
N PRO A 77 -4.33 -11.95 -18.46
CA PRO A 77 -3.98 -11.15 -19.62
C PRO A 77 -4.85 -9.91 -19.69
N THR A 78 -4.25 -8.75 -20.00
CA THR A 78 -4.99 -7.50 -20.11
C THR A 78 -6.02 -7.60 -21.22
N GLN A 79 -7.30 -7.54 -20.86
CA GLN A 79 -8.39 -7.51 -21.82
C GLN A 79 -8.84 -6.06 -22.03
N ALA A 80 -8.98 -5.67 -23.30
CA ALA A 80 -9.62 -4.40 -23.63
C ALA A 80 -11.10 -4.49 -23.24
N LEU A 81 -11.55 -3.61 -22.36
CA LEU A 81 -12.95 -3.48 -21.96
C LEU A 81 -13.42 -2.07 -22.27
N THR A 82 -14.46 -1.97 -23.09
CA THR A 82 -15.18 -0.72 -23.30
C THR A 82 -16.37 -0.70 -22.35
N LEU A 83 -16.33 0.22 -21.39
CA LEU A 83 -17.48 0.49 -20.55
C LEU A 83 -18.46 1.40 -21.30
N PRO A 84 -19.77 1.18 -21.13
CA PRO A 84 -20.77 2.07 -21.71
C PRO A 84 -20.67 3.46 -21.07
N ASP A 85 -20.98 4.49 -21.86
CA ASP A 85 -21.33 5.79 -21.32
C ASP A 85 -22.58 5.67 -20.43
N GLY A 86 -22.69 6.50 -19.40
CA GLY A 86 -23.84 6.49 -18.49
C GLY A 86 -23.45 6.38 -17.02
N THR A 87 -24.33 5.79 -16.22
CA THR A 87 -24.15 5.76 -14.76
C THR A 87 -23.09 4.74 -14.35
N LEU A 88 -22.51 4.93 -13.17
CA LEU A 88 -21.62 3.93 -12.56
C LEU A 88 -22.29 2.56 -12.38
N THR A 89 -23.62 2.54 -12.23
CA THR A 89 -24.40 1.30 -12.18
C THR A 89 -24.42 0.59 -13.53
N ASP A 90 -24.60 1.33 -14.63
CA ASP A 90 -24.59 0.76 -15.98
C ASP A 90 -23.22 0.17 -16.32
N GLN A 91 -22.16 0.89 -15.96
CA GLN A 91 -20.79 0.41 -16.08
C GLN A 91 -20.56 -0.85 -15.24
N GLY A 92 -21.04 -0.88 -13.99
CA GLY A 92 -20.93 -2.06 -13.12
C GLY A 92 -21.66 -3.29 -13.69
N ARG A 93 -22.85 -3.09 -14.26
CA ARG A 93 -23.60 -4.16 -14.95
C ARG A 93 -22.87 -4.67 -16.18
N ALA A 94 -22.24 -3.78 -16.96
CA ALA A 94 -21.44 -4.16 -18.12
C ALA A 94 -20.25 -5.04 -17.71
N VAL A 95 -19.54 -4.69 -16.62
CA VAL A 95 -18.44 -5.52 -16.08
C VAL A 95 -18.95 -6.91 -15.69
N LEU A 96 -20.06 -7.00 -14.94
CA LEU A 96 -20.63 -8.29 -14.54
C LEU A 96 -21.03 -9.15 -15.75
N LYS A 97 -21.59 -8.53 -16.79
CA LYS A 97 -21.96 -9.21 -18.03
C LYS A 97 -20.73 -9.77 -18.76
N ALA A 98 -19.65 -8.99 -18.87
CA ALA A 98 -18.40 -9.42 -19.51
C ALA A 98 -17.74 -10.59 -18.75
N VAL A 99 -17.80 -10.58 -17.41
CA VAL A 99 -17.34 -11.73 -16.59
C VAL A 99 -18.21 -12.97 -16.85
N ALA A 100 -19.54 -12.81 -16.86
CA ALA A 100 -20.47 -13.93 -17.10
C ALA A 100 -20.33 -14.52 -18.52
N ALA A 101 -19.95 -13.70 -19.50
CA ALA A 101 -19.67 -14.12 -20.87
C ALA A 101 -18.28 -14.78 -21.04
N GLY A 102 -17.42 -14.75 -20.01
CA GLY A 102 -16.06 -15.26 -20.06
C GLY A 102 -15.08 -14.35 -20.81
N GLU A 103 -15.47 -13.12 -21.11
CA GLU A 103 -14.62 -12.11 -21.75
C GLU A 103 -13.61 -11.52 -20.75
N LEU A 104 -14.00 -11.42 -19.47
CA LEU A 104 -13.14 -11.00 -18.38
C LEU A 104 -12.92 -12.13 -17.37
N ALA A 105 -11.70 -12.21 -16.87
CA ALA A 105 -11.43 -13.08 -15.74
C ALA A 105 -12.14 -12.56 -14.47
N PRO A 106 -12.55 -13.45 -13.54
CA PRO A 106 -13.23 -13.04 -12.32
C PRO A 106 -12.42 -12.06 -11.45
N GLY A 107 -11.09 -12.19 -11.42
CA GLY A 107 -10.20 -11.29 -10.68
C GLY A 107 -10.21 -9.86 -11.23
N GLN A 108 -10.09 -9.72 -12.55
CA GLN A 108 -10.27 -8.46 -13.28
C GLN A 108 -11.65 -7.84 -13.02
N GLY A 109 -12.72 -8.63 -13.13
CA GLY A 109 -14.08 -8.16 -12.87
C GLY A 109 -14.27 -7.60 -11.46
N ALA A 110 -13.80 -8.33 -10.45
CA ALA A 110 -13.85 -7.88 -9.06
C ALA A 110 -13.06 -6.58 -8.84
N SER A 111 -11.88 -6.48 -9.45
CA SER A 111 -11.03 -5.29 -9.36
C SER A 111 -11.69 -4.07 -9.98
N LEU A 112 -12.32 -4.22 -11.15
CA LEU A 112 -13.06 -3.15 -11.83
C LEU A 112 -14.29 -2.70 -11.04
N LEU A 113 -15.08 -3.63 -10.50
CA LEU A 113 -16.23 -3.29 -9.66
C LEU A 113 -15.82 -2.52 -8.40
N SER A 114 -14.69 -2.90 -7.78
CA SER A 114 -14.11 -2.16 -6.65
C SER A 114 -13.70 -0.74 -7.03
N ALA A 115 -13.10 -0.57 -8.21
CA ALA A 115 -12.74 0.76 -8.74
C ALA A 115 -13.97 1.63 -8.99
N ILE A 116 -15.03 1.07 -9.61
CA ILE A 116 -16.30 1.77 -9.83
C ILE A 116 -16.92 2.19 -8.50
N GLY A 117 -16.97 1.30 -7.50
CA GLY A 117 -17.50 1.64 -6.17
C GLY A 117 -16.65 2.68 -5.41
N SER A 118 -15.35 2.76 -5.70
CA SER A 118 -14.49 3.82 -5.16
C SER A 118 -14.75 5.16 -5.85
N LEU A 119 -14.94 5.16 -7.18
CA LEU A 119 -15.33 6.35 -7.92
C LEU A 119 -16.71 6.87 -7.51
N ALA A 120 -17.67 5.98 -7.23
CA ALA A 120 -18.99 6.37 -6.73
C ALA A 120 -18.91 7.15 -5.42
N ARG A 121 -18.05 6.70 -4.49
CA ARG A 121 -17.83 7.41 -3.22
C ARG A 121 -17.20 8.79 -3.43
N VAL A 122 -16.26 8.93 -4.37
CA VAL A 122 -15.67 10.24 -4.71
C VAL A 122 -16.74 11.16 -5.31
N SER A 123 -17.53 10.67 -6.26
CA SER A 123 -18.60 11.45 -6.89
C SER A 123 -19.67 11.90 -5.89
N GLU A 124 -19.99 11.07 -4.89
CA GLU A 124 -20.92 11.43 -3.82
C GLU A 124 -20.36 12.56 -2.96
N ILE A 125 -19.07 12.53 -2.63
CA ILE A 125 -18.39 13.60 -1.89
C ILE A 125 -18.46 14.92 -2.68
N ASP A 126 -18.17 14.87 -3.98
CA ASP A 126 -18.22 16.05 -4.84
C ASP A 126 -19.63 16.63 -4.94
N GLU A 127 -20.67 15.78 -5.07
CA GLU A 127 -22.07 16.21 -5.08
C GLU A 127 -22.47 16.86 -3.76
N LEU A 128 -22.10 16.25 -2.63
CA LEU A 128 -22.40 16.78 -1.31
C LEU A 128 -21.71 18.12 -1.07
N ALA A 129 -20.44 18.27 -1.48
CA ALA A 129 -19.71 19.52 -1.38
C ALA A 129 -20.42 20.64 -2.17
N ALA A 130 -20.78 20.38 -3.43
CA ALA A 130 -21.50 21.34 -4.26
C ALA A 130 -22.86 21.75 -3.66
N ARG A 131 -23.59 20.80 -3.07
CA ARG A 131 -24.87 21.07 -2.39
C ARG A 131 -24.69 21.90 -1.13
N ILE A 132 -23.65 21.66 -0.36
CA ILE A 132 -23.32 22.46 0.84
C ILE A 132 -23.00 23.89 0.44
N GLU A 133 -22.13 24.08 -0.56
CA GLU A 133 -21.78 25.43 -1.06
C GLU A 133 -23.01 26.20 -1.54
N ALA A 134 -23.92 25.53 -2.27
CA ALA A 134 -25.17 26.14 -2.72
C ALA A 134 -26.08 26.57 -1.55
N LEU A 135 -26.19 25.74 -0.50
CA LEU A 135 -26.97 26.04 0.70
C LEU A 135 -26.36 27.19 1.51
N GLU A 136 -25.04 27.20 1.67
CA GLU A 136 -24.32 28.29 2.35
C GLU A 136 -24.50 29.62 1.61
N ALA A 137 -24.39 29.62 0.28
CA ALA A 137 -24.63 30.80 -0.54
C ALA A 137 -26.09 31.30 -0.46
N ALA A 138 -27.07 30.40 -0.40
CA ALA A 138 -28.49 30.76 -0.26
C ALA A 138 -28.77 31.36 1.13
N ASN A 139 -28.23 30.78 2.20
CA ASN A 139 -28.39 31.26 3.56
C ASN A 139 -27.70 32.62 3.79
N ALA A 140 -26.53 32.84 3.19
CA ALA A 140 -25.85 34.15 3.23
C ALA A 140 -26.69 35.27 2.61
N LYS A 141 -27.45 34.98 1.54
CA LYS A 141 -28.37 35.95 0.91
C LYS A 141 -29.62 36.22 1.73
N SER A 142 -30.13 35.21 2.44
CA SER A 142 -31.30 35.34 3.33
C SER A 142 -31.00 36.11 4.62
N GLY A 143 -29.79 36.01 5.15
CA GLY A 143 -29.38 36.70 6.38
C GLY A 143 -29.21 38.23 6.25
N GLY A 144 -29.10 38.74 5.01
CA GLY A 144 -28.96 40.18 4.73
C GLY A 144 -30.28 40.95 4.56
N GLN A 145 -31.44 40.28 4.55
CA GLN A 145 -32.75 40.93 4.38
C GLN A 145 -33.45 41.28 5.71
N HIS A 146 -32.83 40.96 6.86
CA HIS A 146 -33.37 41.25 8.19
C HIS A 146 -32.46 42.13 9.06
N ALA A 147 -31.49 42.84 8.45
CA ALA A 147 -30.64 43.82 9.11
C ALA A 147 -30.99 45.24 8.66
#